data_AF-A0A3M6V090-F1
#
_entry.id   AF-A0A3M6V090-F1
#
_cell.length_a   1.000
_cell.length_b   1.000
_cell.length_c   1.000
_cell.angle_alpha   90.00
_cell.angle_beta   90.00
_cell.angle_gamma   90.00
#
_symmetry.space_group_name_H-M   'P 1'
#
loop_
_entity.id
_entity.type
_entity.pdbx_description
1 polymer ?
#
loop_
_entity_poly.entity_id
_entity_poly.type
_entity_poly.pdbx_seq_one_letter_code
_entity_poly.pdbx_strand_id
1 'polypeptide(L)'
;MFIAKEILSKESNVQDVKCPVTVCGDVHGQFHDLMELFKIGGRSPDTNYLFMGDYVDRGYYSVETVTLLVTLKVRFPHRITILRGNHESRQITQVYGFYDECLRKYGNANVWKYFTDLFDYLPLTALVDSQIFCLHGGLSPSIDTLDHIRALDRIQEVPHEGPMCDLLWSDPDDRGGWGISPRGAGYTFGQDISETFNHTNGLTLIARAHQLVMEVRDK
;
A
#
# COMPACT_ATOMS: atom_id res chain seq x y z
N MET A 1 0.13 -4.78 -18.50
CA MET A 1 -1.08 -4.55 -17.67
C MET A 1 -1.96 -5.77 -17.55
N PHE A 2 -2.40 -6.42 -18.64
CA PHE A 2 -3.23 -7.63 -18.56
C PHE A 2 -2.65 -8.74 -17.65
N ILE A 3 -1.39 -9.11 -17.88
CA ILE A 3 -0.69 -10.13 -17.08
C ILE A 3 -0.66 -9.76 -15.58
N ALA A 4 -0.38 -8.49 -15.27
CA ALA A 4 -0.35 -8.01 -13.89
C ALA A 4 -1.72 -8.12 -13.22
N LYS A 5 -2.80 -7.75 -13.93
CA LYS A 5 -4.18 -7.91 -13.42
C LYS A 5 -4.52 -9.38 -13.15
N GLU A 6 -4.11 -10.29 -14.03
CA GLU A 6 -4.36 -11.72 -13.86
C GLU A 6 -3.60 -12.32 -12.65
N ILE A 7 -2.40 -11.81 -12.36
CA ILE A 7 -1.63 -12.19 -11.17
C ILE A 7 -2.32 -11.63 -9.92
N LEU A 8 -2.55 -10.31 -9.90
CA LEU A 8 -3.09 -9.61 -8.74
C LEU A 8 -4.54 -10.01 -8.42
N SER A 9 -5.36 -10.42 -9.41
CA SER A 9 -6.73 -10.90 -9.17
C SER A 9 -6.78 -12.23 -8.39
N LYS A 10 -5.69 -13.00 -8.40
CA LYS A 10 -5.56 -14.26 -7.66
C LYS A 10 -5.05 -14.03 -6.23
N GLU A 11 -4.63 -12.81 -5.91
CA GLU A 11 -4.13 -12.44 -4.58
C GLU A 11 -5.28 -12.06 -3.64
N SER A 12 -5.09 -12.37 -2.36
CA SER A 12 -6.08 -12.09 -1.31
C SER A 12 -6.01 -10.62 -0.90
N ASN A 13 -7.11 -10.07 -0.34
CA ASN A 13 -7.06 -8.75 0.31
C ASN A 13 -6.11 -8.75 1.52
N VAL A 14 -5.93 -9.92 2.15
CA VAL A 14 -4.92 -10.20 3.17
C VAL A 14 -3.93 -11.17 2.54
N GLN A 15 -2.92 -10.64 1.87
CA GLN A 15 -1.97 -11.43 1.11
C GLN A 15 -0.93 -12.08 2.04
N ASP A 16 -0.90 -13.41 2.07
CA ASP A 16 0.11 -14.13 2.86
C ASP A 16 1.52 -13.93 2.25
N VAL A 17 2.48 -13.61 3.11
CA VAL A 17 3.89 -13.39 2.76
C VAL A 17 4.77 -14.16 3.75
N LYS A 18 5.85 -14.80 3.25
CA LYS A 18 6.78 -15.57 4.08
C LYS A 18 8.07 -14.81 4.32
N CYS A 19 8.66 -14.98 5.51
CA CYS A 19 10.02 -14.51 5.76
C CYS A 19 11.08 -15.37 5.02
N PRO A 20 12.28 -14.82 4.78
CA PRO A 20 12.69 -13.43 5.02
C PRO A 20 12.04 -12.47 4.00
N VAL A 21 11.70 -11.25 4.42
CA VAL A 21 11.14 -10.20 3.55
C VAL A 21 11.58 -8.81 4.01
N THR A 22 11.90 -7.93 3.07
CA THR A 22 12.14 -6.51 3.32
C THR A 22 10.85 -5.74 3.12
N VAL A 23 10.38 -5.06 4.18
CA VAL A 23 9.17 -4.25 4.16
C VAL A 23 9.51 -2.80 3.87
N CYS A 24 8.81 -2.18 2.92
CA CYS A 24 9.07 -0.84 2.43
C CYS A 24 7.80 0.02 2.48
N GLY A 25 7.94 1.28 2.90
CA GLY A 25 6.85 2.27 2.90
C GLY A 25 6.77 3.06 1.60
N ASP A 26 6.27 4.29 1.72
CA ASP A 26 6.00 5.22 0.62
C ASP A 26 7.24 5.50 -0.24
N VAL A 27 7.03 5.62 -1.56
CA VAL A 27 8.10 5.89 -2.55
C VAL A 27 7.85 7.19 -3.31
N HIS A 28 6.59 7.54 -3.59
CA HIS A 28 6.18 8.82 -4.17
C HIS A 28 7.00 9.28 -5.38
N GLY A 29 7.20 8.38 -6.35
CA GLY A 29 7.92 8.70 -7.58
C GLY A 29 9.39 9.10 -7.39
N GLN A 30 10.00 8.82 -6.23
CA GLN A 30 11.43 9.04 -5.97
C GLN A 30 12.26 7.88 -6.55
N PHE A 31 12.25 7.74 -7.87
CA PHE A 31 12.85 6.58 -8.56
C PHE A 31 14.33 6.34 -8.22
N HIS A 32 15.11 7.40 -8.08
CA HIS A 32 16.53 7.28 -7.75
C HIS A 32 16.75 6.74 -6.32
N ASP A 33 15.91 7.14 -5.38
CA ASP A 33 15.94 6.64 -4.01
C ASP A 33 15.43 5.19 -3.94
N LEU A 34 14.45 4.82 -4.78
CA LEU A 34 14.07 3.41 -4.96
C LEU A 34 15.23 2.56 -5.47
N MET A 35 16.07 3.10 -6.37
CA MET A 35 17.26 2.38 -6.83
C MET A 35 18.28 2.19 -5.70
N GLU A 36 18.39 3.18 -4.81
CA GLU A 36 19.24 3.08 -3.62
C GLU A 36 18.69 2.05 -2.62
N LEU A 37 17.38 2.02 -2.40
CA LEU A 37 16.70 1.01 -1.58
C LEU A 37 17.04 -0.42 -2.04
N PHE A 38 17.04 -0.69 -3.35
CA PHE A 38 17.45 -1.99 -3.88
C PHE A 38 18.95 -2.28 -3.76
N LYS A 39 19.81 -1.26 -3.66
CA LYS A 39 21.24 -1.49 -3.36
C LYS A 39 21.44 -1.86 -1.89
N ILE A 40 20.69 -1.23 -0.99
CA ILE A 40 20.80 -1.46 0.46
C ILE A 40 20.12 -2.78 0.86
N GLY A 41 18.87 -3.01 0.47
CA GLY A 41 18.11 -4.22 0.81
C GLY A 41 18.48 -5.46 -0.01
N GLY A 42 19.24 -5.29 -1.10
CA GLY A 42 19.59 -6.35 -2.04
C GLY A 42 18.68 -6.41 -3.26
N ARG A 43 19.18 -6.98 -4.35
CA ARG A 43 18.44 -6.96 -5.63
C ARG A 43 17.32 -8.00 -5.63
N SER A 44 16.19 -7.65 -6.24
CA SER A 44 15.20 -8.64 -6.65
C SER A 44 15.75 -9.46 -7.84
N PRO A 45 15.60 -10.80 -7.88
CA PRO A 45 14.76 -11.64 -7.01
C PRO A 45 15.48 -12.27 -5.81
N ASP A 46 16.73 -11.91 -5.52
CA ASP A 46 17.50 -12.55 -4.45
C ASP A 46 16.88 -12.24 -3.08
N THR A 47 16.50 -10.98 -2.86
CA THR A 47 15.73 -10.52 -1.69
C THR A 47 14.23 -10.49 -2.00
N ASN A 48 13.40 -10.93 -1.04
CA ASN A 48 11.94 -10.79 -1.12
C ASN A 48 11.51 -9.41 -0.61
N TYR A 49 10.51 -8.80 -1.25
CA TYR A 49 10.03 -7.45 -0.92
C TYR A 49 8.53 -7.39 -0.66
N LEU A 50 8.12 -6.53 0.27
CA LEU A 50 6.74 -6.12 0.49
C LEU A 50 6.71 -4.59 0.51
N PHE A 51 6.09 -3.98 -0.48
CA PHE A 51 5.84 -2.53 -0.48
C PHE A 51 4.42 -2.23 -0.05
N MET A 52 4.27 -1.24 0.84
CA MET A 52 3.00 -0.93 1.51
C MET A 52 2.11 0.06 0.76
N GLY A 53 2.55 0.64 -0.35
CA GLY A 53 1.74 1.56 -1.17
C GLY A 53 2.48 2.85 -1.53
N ASP A 54 1.75 3.80 -2.10
CA ASP A 54 2.19 5.16 -2.45
C ASP A 54 3.45 5.16 -3.33
N TYR A 55 3.32 4.53 -4.49
CA TYR A 55 4.36 4.48 -5.53
C TYR A 55 4.39 5.76 -6.36
N VAL A 56 3.22 6.39 -6.52
CA VAL A 56 2.98 7.50 -7.44
C VAL A 56 2.76 8.83 -6.72
N ASP A 57 2.62 9.90 -7.51
CA ASP A 57 2.48 11.30 -7.11
C ASP A 57 3.70 11.89 -6.39
N ARG A 58 3.67 13.22 -6.20
CA ARG A 58 4.68 14.08 -5.54
C ARG A 58 6.03 14.17 -6.26
N GLY A 59 6.64 13.03 -6.59
CA GLY A 59 7.89 12.96 -7.35
C GLY A 59 7.69 13.12 -8.86
N TYR A 60 8.80 13.19 -9.61
CA TYR A 60 8.80 13.39 -11.06
C TYR A 60 8.90 12.09 -11.89
N TYR A 61 9.08 10.96 -11.20
CA TYR A 61 9.37 9.66 -11.80
C TYR A 61 8.41 8.58 -11.30
N SER A 62 7.13 8.93 -11.08
CA SER A 62 6.11 7.98 -10.66
C SER A 62 5.87 6.91 -11.72
N VAL A 63 5.89 7.26 -13.01
CA VAL A 63 5.75 6.31 -14.13
C VAL A 63 6.85 5.25 -14.07
N GLU A 64 8.11 5.64 -13.94
CA GLU A 64 9.24 4.71 -13.90
C GLU A 64 9.19 3.83 -12.64
N THR A 65 8.83 4.45 -11.50
CA THR A 65 8.69 3.78 -10.20
C THR A 65 7.66 2.66 -10.26
N VAL A 66 6.41 3.00 -10.64
CA VAL A 66 5.32 2.02 -10.68
C VAL A 66 5.52 0.99 -11.80
N THR A 67 6.10 1.41 -12.94
CA THR A 67 6.43 0.47 -14.03
C THR A 67 7.43 -0.57 -13.58
N LEU A 68 8.48 -0.17 -12.86
CA LEU A 68 9.48 -1.10 -12.36
C LEU A 68 8.87 -2.09 -11.36
N LEU A 69 8.13 -1.61 -10.36
CA LEU A 69 7.55 -2.46 -9.33
C LEU A 69 6.54 -3.46 -9.92
N VAL A 70 5.68 -3.01 -10.84
CA VAL A 70 4.75 -3.90 -11.56
C VAL A 70 5.49 -4.90 -12.45
N THR A 71 6.58 -4.49 -13.10
CA THR A 71 7.40 -5.39 -13.93
C THR A 71 8.06 -6.47 -13.07
N LEU A 72 8.62 -6.10 -11.91
CA LEU A 72 9.15 -7.05 -10.94
C LEU A 72 8.06 -7.99 -10.44
N LYS A 73 6.85 -7.47 -10.17
CA LYS A 73 5.70 -8.31 -9.78
C LYS A 73 5.32 -9.32 -10.84
N VAL A 74 5.25 -8.90 -12.09
CA VAL A 74 4.96 -9.81 -13.21
C VAL A 74 6.08 -10.84 -13.38
N ARG A 75 7.34 -10.43 -13.26
CA ARG A 75 8.50 -11.30 -13.49
C ARG A 75 8.76 -12.27 -12.35
N PHE A 76 8.49 -11.87 -11.11
CA PHE A 76 8.77 -12.60 -9.88
C PHE A 76 7.58 -12.54 -8.90
N PRO A 77 6.41 -13.09 -9.26
CA PRO A 77 5.15 -12.89 -8.53
C PRO A 77 5.19 -13.34 -7.06
N HIS A 78 6.05 -14.31 -6.72
CA HIS A 78 6.21 -14.82 -5.36
C HIS A 78 7.35 -14.16 -4.57
N ARG A 79 8.08 -13.22 -5.18
CA ARG A 79 9.24 -12.54 -4.56
C ARG A 79 8.94 -11.09 -4.18
N ILE A 80 7.90 -10.50 -4.74
CA ILE A 80 7.51 -9.12 -4.46
C ILE A 80 6.00 -9.02 -4.27
N THR A 81 5.60 -8.38 -3.18
CA THR A 81 4.22 -8.01 -2.87
C THR A 81 4.12 -6.50 -2.96
N ILE A 82 3.10 -6.01 -3.67
CA ILE A 82 2.82 -4.57 -3.83
C ILE A 82 1.40 -4.32 -3.36
N LEU A 83 1.25 -3.65 -2.22
CA LEU A 83 -0.04 -3.28 -1.66
C LEU A 83 -0.55 -1.98 -2.29
N ARG A 84 -1.83 -1.70 -2.10
CA ARG A 84 -2.45 -0.43 -2.50
C ARG A 84 -2.17 0.63 -1.44
N GLY A 85 -1.66 1.79 -1.85
CA GLY A 85 -1.67 3.01 -1.04
C GLY A 85 -2.86 3.90 -1.37
N ASN A 86 -3.02 5.00 -0.63
CA ASN A 86 -4.10 5.95 -0.90
C ASN A 86 -3.84 6.77 -2.17
N HIS A 87 -2.59 6.88 -2.63
CA HIS A 87 -2.24 7.51 -3.89
C HIS A 87 -2.50 6.63 -5.12
N GLU A 88 -2.71 5.32 -4.97
CA GLU A 88 -3.14 4.44 -6.05
C GLU A 88 -4.67 4.55 -6.31
N SER A 89 -5.12 5.80 -6.50
CA SER A 89 -6.52 6.24 -6.68
C SER A 89 -6.62 7.22 -7.86
N ARG A 90 -7.71 7.13 -8.64
CA ARG A 90 -7.97 8.05 -9.75
C ARG A 90 -8.11 9.49 -9.27
N GLN A 91 -8.81 9.70 -8.16
CA GLN A 91 -9.07 11.05 -7.65
C GLN A 91 -7.79 11.73 -7.15
N ILE A 92 -6.96 10.98 -6.42
CA ILE A 92 -5.71 11.49 -5.86
C ILE A 92 -4.70 11.78 -6.97
N THR A 93 -4.50 10.85 -7.90
CA THR A 93 -3.53 11.01 -9.00
C THR A 93 -3.84 12.15 -9.97
N GLN A 94 -5.10 12.58 -10.06
CA GLN A 94 -5.51 13.75 -10.85
C GLN A 94 -5.08 15.08 -10.22
N VAL A 95 -4.88 15.11 -8.90
CA VAL A 95 -4.55 16.33 -8.15
C VAL A 95 -3.06 16.39 -7.79
N TYR A 96 -2.43 15.23 -7.55
CA TYR A 96 -1.10 15.16 -6.94
C TYR A 96 0.05 14.81 -7.91
N GLY A 97 -0.24 14.74 -9.21
CA GLY A 97 0.75 14.89 -10.28
C GLY A 97 0.93 13.70 -11.21
N PHE A 98 0.50 12.48 -10.84
CA PHE A 98 0.71 11.30 -11.69
C PHE A 98 -0.07 11.37 -13.01
N TYR A 99 -1.27 11.95 -13.01
CA TYR A 99 -2.03 12.21 -14.25
C TYR A 99 -1.24 13.11 -15.20
N ASP A 100 -0.76 14.25 -14.69
CA ASP A 100 0.01 15.23 -15.47
C ASP A 100 1.35 14.65 -15.94
N GLU A 101 2.01 13.84 -15.12
CA GLU A 101 3.23 13.12 -15.49
C GLU A 101 2.97 12.20 -16.69
N CYS A 102 1.92 11.38 -16.63
CA CYS A 102 1.55 10.49 -17.74
C CYS A 102 1.23 11.29 -19.01
N LEU A 103 0.45 12.36 -18.89
CA LEU A 103 0.08 13.20 -20.04
C LEU A 103 1.32 13.84 -20.68
N ARG A 104 2.24 14.35 -19.86
CA ARG A 104 3.49 14.96 -20.33
C ARG A 104 4.44 13.95 -20.99
N LYS A 105 4.57 12.75 -20.44
CA LYS A 105 5.51 11.72 -20.96
C LYS A 105 4.99 10.99 -22.19
N TYR A 106 3.67 10.82 -22.32
CA TYR A 106 3.07 9.99 -23.37
C TYR A 106 2.12 10.74 -24.32
N GLY A 107 1.85 12.03 -24.08
CA GLY A 107 0.99 12.88 -24.91
C GLY A 107 -0.50 12.56 -24.84
N ASN A 108 -0.92 11.62 -23.99
CA ASN A 108 -2.33 11.26 -23.77
C ASN A 108 -2.52 10.56 -22.40
N ALA A 109 -3.78 10.38 -21.99
CA ALA A 109 -4.15 9.81 -20.69
C ALA A 109 -4.21 8.27 -20.66
N ASN A 110 -3.86 7.55 -21.73
CA ASN A 110 -4.03 6.09 -21.78
C ASN A 110 -3.16 5.39 -20.74
N VAL A 111 -1.91 5.82 -20.55
CA VAL A 111 -1.00 5.22 -19.56
C VAL A 111 -1.56 5.38 -18.14
N TRP A 112 -2.04 6.58 -17.79
CA TRP A 112 -2.71 6.83 -16.51
C TRP A 112 -3.93 5.93 -16.32
N LYS A 113 -4.78 5.79 -17.35
CA LYS A 113 -5.94 4.90 -17.30
C LYS A 113 -5.52 3.45 -17.07
N TYR A 114 -4.49 2.98 -17.76
CA TYR A 114 -4.04 1.59 -17.62
C TYR A 114 -3.48 1.29 -16.23
N PHE A 115 -2.79 2.25 -15.61
CA PHE A 115 -2.30 2.10 -14.23
C PHE A 115 -3.43 2.19 -13.21
N THR A 116 -4.31 3.17 -13.32
CA THR A 116 -5.44 3.30 -12.38
C THR A 116 -6.40 2.11 -12.46
N ASP A 117 -6.63 1.54 -13.64
CA ASP A 117 -7.38 0.29 -13.77
C ASP A 117 -6.62 -0.94 -13.24
N LEU A 118 -5.30 -0.87 -13.08
CA LEU A 118 -4.49 -1.91 -12.43
C LEU A 118 -4.52 -1.75 -10.90
N PHE A 119 -4.53 -0.51 -10.41
CA PHE A 119 -4.53 -0.19 -8.99
C PHE A 119 -5.72 -0.80 -8.24
N ASP A 120 -6.87 -0.93 -8.90
CA ASP A 120 -8.04 -1.60 -8.34
C ASP A 120 -7.79 -3.08 -7.96
N TYR A 121 -6.77 -3.71 -8.54
CA TYR A 121 -6.44 -5.11 -8.28
C TYR A 121 -5.41 -5.29 -7.15
N LEU A 122 -4.74 -4.23 -6.73
CA LEU A 122 -3.71 -4.29 -5.69
C LEU A 122 -4.30 -4.77 -4.36
N PRO A 123 -3.71 -5.78 -3.70
CA PRO A 123 -4.10 -6.18 -2.36
C PRO A 123 -4.12 -5.01 -1.38
N LEU A 124 -5.08 -5.02 -0.46
CA LEU A 124 -5.21 -3.96 0.54
C LEU A 124 -4.19 -4.12 1.68
N THR A 125 -3.91 -5.37 2.06
CA THR A 125 -3.08 -5.70 3.22
C THR A 125 -2.27 -6.97 2.97
N ALA A 126 -1.27 -7.22 3.80
CA ALA A 126 -0.51 -8.45 3.83
C ALA A 126 -0.33 -8.98 5.25
N LEU A 127 -0.09 -10.27 5.36
CA LEU A 127 0.19 -10.96 6.61
C LEU A 127 1.52 -11.72 6.49
N VAL A 128 2.55 -11.21 7.14
CA VAL A 128 3.89 -11.81 7.14
C VAL A 128 3.99 -12.84 8.25
N ASP A 129 4.32 -14.08 7.88
CA ASP A 129 4.46 -15.24 8.79
C ASP A 129 3.30 -15.40 9.79
N SER A 130 2.08 -15.03 9.38
CA SER A 130 0.89 -15.07 10.22
C SER A 130 0.98 -14.25 11.52
N GLN A 131 1.93 -13.32 11.63
CA GLN A 131 2.20 -12.57 12.87
C GLN A 131 2.30 -11.06 12.68
N ILE A 132 2.80 -10.58 11.54
CA ILE A 132 2.96 -9.15 11.28
C ILE A 132 1.95 -8.73 10.21
N PHE A 133 1.04 -7.86 10.60
CA PHE A 133 0.01 -7.33 9.72
C PHE A 133 0.52 -6.05 9.06
N CYS A 134 0.61 -6.05 7.73
CA CYS A 134 1.13 -4.94 6.94
C CYS A 134 0.01 -4.29 6.13
N LEU A 135 -0.07 -2.96 6.16
CA LEU A 135 -1.04 -2.17 5.40
C LEU A 135 -0.52 -0.74 5.17
N HIS A 136 -1.18 0.03 4.32
CA HIS A 136 -0.75 1.40 4.04
C HIS A 136 -1.08 2.38 5.18
N GLY A 137 -2.38 2.58 5.43
CA GLY A 137 -2.89 3.51 6.42
C GLY A 137 -2.89 2.91 7.81
N GLY A 138 -4.03 2.37 8.22
CA GLY A 138 -4.24 1.89 9.57
C GLY A 138 -5.58 1.19 9.76
N LEU A 139 -6.01 1.08 11.02
CA LEU A 139 -7.19 0.28 11.37
C LEU A 139 -8.51 0.99 10.99
N SER A 140 -9.59 0.22 10.95
CA SER A 140 -10.96 0.71 10.73
C SER A 140 -11.86 0.32 11.89
N PRO A 141 -12.76 1.21 12.37
CA PRO A 141 -13.78 0.85 13.35
C PRO A 141 -14.82 -0.16 12.82
N SER A 142 -14.80 -0.44 11.52
CA SER A 142 -15.69 -1.43 10.86
C SER A 142 -15.02 -2.81 10.69
N ILE A 143 -13.78 -2.99 11.16
CA ILE A 143 -12.97 -4.19 10.93
C ILE A 143 -12.38 -4.69 12.26
N ASP A 144 -12.98 -5.74 12.81
CA ASP A 144 -12.46 -6.39 14.02
C ASP A 144 -11.50 -7.54 13.71
N THR A 145 -11.67 -8.19 12.55
CA THR A 145 -10.93 -9.40 12.18
C THR A 145 -10.33 -9.34 10.79
N LEU A 146 -9.25 -10.11 10.55
CA LEU A 146 -8.67 -10.29 9.22
C LEU A 146 -9.68 -10.86 8.20
N ASP A 147 -10.68 -11.62 8.65
CA ASP A 147 -11.73 -12.17 7.78
C ASP A 147 -12.65 -11.07 7.22
N HIS A 148 -12.91 -10.01 7.98
CA HIS A 148 -13.65 -8.85 7.46
C HIS A 148 -12.90 -8.21 6.29
N ILE A 149 -11.56 -8.13 6.37
CA ILE A 149 -10.72 -7.60 5.28
C ILE A 149 -10.77 -8.53 4.05
N ARG A 150 -10.67 -9.86 4.27
CA ARG A 150 -10.75 -10.86 3.19
C ARG A 150 -12.07 -10.77 2.40
N ALA A 151 -13.15 -10.36 3.07
CA ALA A 151 -14.48 -10.26 2.47
C ALA A 151 -14.74 -8.96 1.68
N LEU A 152 -13.86 -7.96 1.75
CA LEU A 152 -14.05 -6.70 1.03
C LEU A 152 -13.99 -6.89 -0.49
N ASP A 153 -14.86 -6.21 -1.23
CA ASP A 153 -14.68 -6.07 -2.68
C ASP A 153 -13.66 -4.96 -2.94
N ARG A 154 -12.41 -5.31 -3.24
CA ARG A 154 -11.36 -4.33 -3.50
C ARG A 154 -11.33 -3.79 -4.93
N ILE A 155 -11.99 -4.46 -5.89
CA ILE A 155 -11.84 -4.20 -7.33
C ILE A 155 -12.75 -3.04 -7.74
N GLN A 156 -12.43 -1.87 -7.18
CA GLN A 156 -13.12 -0.62 -7.38
C GLN A 156 -12.18 0.55 -7.07
N GLU A 157 -12.60 1.75 -7.45
CA GLU A 157 -11.97 2.98 -6.96
C GLU A 157 -12.09 3.05 -5.43
N VAL A 158 -11.08 3.62 -4.76
CA VAL A 158 -11.11 3.82 -3.30
C VAL A 158 -12.34 4.68 -2.93
N PRO A 159 -13.28 4.18 -2.11
CA PRO A 159 -14.41 4.96 -1.66
C PRO A 159 -13.98 6.14 -0.77
N HIS A 160 -14.84 7.14 -0.61
CA HIS A 160 -14.58 8.27 0.29
C HIS A 160 -14.67 7.90 1.77
N GLU A 161 -15.39 6.83 2.11
CA GLU A 161 -15.62 6.35 3.47
C GLU A 161 -15.74 4.82 3.52
N GLY A 162 -15.71 4.27 4.74
CA GLY A 162 -15.88 2.85 4.98
C GLY A 162 -14.56 2.06 5.03
N PRO A 163 -14.64 0.74 5.23
CA PRO A 163 -13.49 -0.08 5.65
C PRO A 163 -12.31 -0.03 4.69
N MET A 164 -12.55 0.01 3.37
CA MET A 164 -11.47 0.13 2.39
C MET A 164 -10.79 1.50 2.41
N CYS A 165 -11.56 2.57 2.64
CA CYS A 165 -11.00 3.92 2.80
C CYS A 165 -10.10 3.96 4.05
N ASP A 166 -10.63 3.49 5.18
CA ASP A 166 -9.94 3.51 6.47
C ASP A 166 -8.59 2.77 6.43
N LEU A 167 -8.56 1.58 5.81
CA LEU A 167 -7.31 0.80 5.64
C LEU A 167 -6.19 1.56 4.93
N LEU A 168 -6.55 2.53 4.06
CA LEU A 168 -5.61 3.32 3.27
C LEU A 168 -5.34 4.71 3.86
N TRP A 169 -6.19 5.23 4.74
CA TRP A 169 -6.16 6.62 5.21
C TRP A 169 -6.02 6.82 6.72
N SER A 170 -6.31 5.80 7.53
CA SER A 170 -6.28 5.93 8.99
C SER A 170 -4.85 6.08 9.53
N ASP A 171 -4.74 6.75 10.68
CA ASP A 171 -3.47 7.06 11.34
C ASP A 171 -3.48 6.72 12.84
N PRO A 172 -2.34 6.32 13.43
CA PRO A 172 -2.22 6.22 14.88
C PRO A 172 -2.27 7.60 15.53
N ASP A 173 -2.70 7.65 16.80
CA ASP A 173 -2.80 8.85 17.61
C ASP A 173 -2.44 8.54 19.06
N ASP A 174 -1.89 9.52 19.77
CA ASP A 174 -1.53 9.39 21.19
C ASP A 174 -2.77 9.32 22.08
N ARG A 175 -3.92 9.78 21.57
CA ARG A 175 -5.22 9.67 22.24
C ARG A 175 -5.76 8.24 22.15
N GLY A 176 -6.35 7.77 23.25
CA GLY A 176 -7.03 6.47 23.27
C GLY A 176 -8.32 6.46 22.46
N GLY A 177 -8.70 5.27 21.99
CA GLY A 177 -9.91 5.04 21.22
C GLY A 177 -9.82 5.51 19.76
N TRP A 178 -10.97 5.76 19.16
CA TRP A 178 -11.10 6.27 17.79
C TRP A 178 -11.29 7.79 17.75
N GLY A 179 -10.69 8.45 16.77
CA GLY A 179 -10.89 9.87 16.48
C GLY A 179 -11.17 10.14 15.01
N ILE A 180 -11.68 11.33 14.70
CA ILE A 180 -11.86 11.77 13.30
C ILE A 180 -10.49 12.14 12.74
N SER A 181 -10.16 11.59 11.56
CA SER A 181 -8.91 11.89 10.88
C SER A 181 -8.85 13.35 10.41
N PRO A 182 -7.75 14.08 10.67
CA PRO A 182 -7.56 15.43 10.13
C PRO A 182 -7.34 15.43 8.61
N ARG A 183 -7.17 14.27 7.98
CA ARG A 183 -7.01 14.13 6.52
C ARG A 183 -8.33 14.32 5.76
N GLY A 184 -9.46 14.31 6.47
CA GLY A 184 -10.80 14.32 5.86
C GLY A 184 -11.27 12.97 5.33
N ALA A 185 -10.50 11.90 5.58
CA ALA A 185 -10.80 10.51 5.26
C ALA A 185 -10.12 9.59 6.30
N GLY A 186 -10.74 8.44 6.60
CA GLY A 186 -10.28 7.51 7.64
C GLY A 186 -10.47 8.03 9.07
N TYR A 187 -9.83 7.35 10.01
CA TYR A 187 -9.90 7.64 11.44
C TYR A 187 -8.51 7.79 12.05
N THR A 188 -8.45 8.38 13.24
CA THR A 188 -7.31 8.16 14.12
C THR A 188 -7.59 7.03 15.11
N PHE A 189 -6.56 6.30 15.53
CA PHE A 189 -6.70 5.18 16.47
C PHE A 189 -5.58 5.13 17.52
N GLY A 190 -5.97 4.88 18.76
CA GLY A 190 -5.06 4.79 19.91
C GLY A 190 -4.35 3.44 20.04
N GLN A 191 -3.45 3.38 21.03
CA GLN A 191 -2.74 2.15 21.42
C GLN A 191 -3.71 1.04 21.84
N ASP A 192 -4.78 1.37 22.57
CA ASP A 192 -5.81 0.42 23.03
C ASP A 192 -6.51 -0.29 21.87
N ILE A 193 -6.77 0.44 20.78
CA ILE A 193 -7.36 -0.12 19.55
C ILE A 193 -6.38 -1.09 18.89
N SER A 194 -5.10 -0.69 18.78
CA SER A 194 -4.05 -1.51 18.17
C SER A 194 -3.82 -2.80 18.96
N GLU A 195 -3.77 -2.74 20.29
CA GLU A 195 -3.61 -3.89 21.17
C GLU A 195 -4.80 -4.85 21.07
N THR A 196 -6.01 -4.31 21.06
CA THR A 196 -7.24 -5.10 20.93
C THR A 196 -7.28 -5.84 19.60
N PHE A 197 -6.97 -5.15 18.50
CA PHE A 197 -6.93 -5.76 17.17
C PHE A 197 -5.86 -6.85 17.08
N ASN A 198 -4.65 -6.58 17.60
CA ASN A 198 -3.56 -7.56 17.59
C ASN A 198 -3.91 -8.80 18.40
N HIS A 199 -4.41 -8.63 19.63
CA HIS A 199 -4.80 -9.75 20.48
C HIS A 199 -5.90 -10.60 19.82
N THR A 200 -6.92 -9.96 19.25
CA THR A 200 -8.06 -10.64 18.60
C THR A 200 -7.61 -11.47 17.39
N ASN A 201 -6.62 -11.00 16.65
CA ASN A 201 -6.16 -11.63 15.41
C ASN A 201 -4.87 -12.45 15.57
N GLY A 202 -4.35 -12.59 16.80
CA GLY A 202 -3.11 -13.32 17.07
C GLY A 202 -1.86 -12.67 16.46
N LEU A 203 -1.85 -11.34 16.34
CA LEU A 203 -0.77 -10.58 15.73
C LEU A 203 0.21 -10.07 16.79
N THR A 204 1.45 -9.87 16.36
CA THR A 204 2.52 -9.30 17.18
C THR A 204 2.79 -7.84 16.87
N LEU A 205 2.50 -7.41 15.63
CA LEU A 205 2.82 -6.08 15.13
C LEU A 205 1.89 -5.69 13.98
N ILE A 206 1.54 -4.40 13.95
CA ILE A 206 1.00 -3.72 12.78
C ILE A 206 2.12 -2.88 12.18
N ALA A 207 2.52 -3.18 10.95
CA ALA A 207 3.51 -2.41 10.18
C ALA A 207 2.78 -1.56 9.14
N ARG A 208 3.08 -0.26 9.08
CA ARG A 208 2.30 0.70 8.27
C ARG A 208 3.11 1.81 7.58
N ALA A 209 2.53 2.35 6.51
CA ALA A 209 2.92 3.47 5.62
C ALA A 209 2.59 4.92 6.05
N HIS A 210 2.43 5.80 5.06
CA HIS A 210 1.51 6.95 5.00
C HIS A 210 1.69 8.15 5.96
N GLN A 211 2.48 8.04 7.03
CA GLN A 211 2.92 9.19 7.82
C GLN A 211 4.42 9.41 7.67
N LEU A 212 4.81 10.63 7.29
CA LEU A 212 6.19 11.06 7.34
C LEU A 212 6.66 11.06 8.80
N VAL A 213 7.71 10.28 9.08
CA VAL A 213 8.42 10.28 10.35
C VAL A 213 9.84 10.78 10.15
N MET A 214 10.28 11.71 10.99
CA MET A 214 11.61 12.33 10.89
C MET A 214 12.75 11.39 11.32
N GLU A 215 12.45 10.31 12.06
CA GLU A 215 13.41 9.29 12.47
C GLU A 215 12.91 7.91 12.02
N VAL A 216 13.66 7.26 11.12
CA VAL A 216 13.54 5.81 10.89
C VAL A 216 14.33 5.14 12.02
N ARG A 217 13.64 4.53 12.98
CA ARG A 217 14.30 3.76 14.03
C ARG A 217 14.67 2.38 13.49
N ASP A 218 15.96 2.12 13.32
CA ASP A 218 16.47 0.76 13.13
C ASP A 218 16.05 -0.08 14.36
N LYS A 219 15.25 -1.11 14.14
CA LYS A 219 14.96 -2.15 15.14
C LYS A 219 15.75 -3.41 14.79
#